data_AF-A0A7Y0FZD2-F1
#
_entry.id   AF-A0A7Y0FZD2-F1
#
_cell.length_a   1.000
_cell.length_b   1.000
_cell.length_c   1.000
_cell.angle_alpha   90.00
_cell.angle_beta   90.00
_cell.angle_gamma   90.00
#
_symmetry.space_group_name_H-M   'P 1'
#
loop_
_entity.id
_entity.type
_entity.pdbx_description
1 polymer ?
#
loop_
_entity_poly.entity_id
_entity_poly.type
_entity_poly.pdbx_seq_one_letter_code
_entity_poly.pdbx_strand_id
1 'polypeptide(L)'
;MTALTWEAVPHKAPRRTGTIDHPLTHDPQKQAPMTTSAFEPSRSATPDFSTAGAPASRQNRTRDMQLIPEALARAHMRERRREADAERQAMRLIAARRMQRRAERVSLRARRALAMAVMN
;
A
#
# COMPACT_ATOMS: atom_id res chain seq x y z
N MET A 1 -45.57 -46.08 -13.36
CA MET A 1 -45.82 -44.67 -12.99
C MET A 1 -44.55 -44.13 -12.38
N THR A 2 -44.07 -43.05 -12.96
CA THR A 2 -42.75 -42.42 -12.81
C THR A 2 -42.56 -41.73 -11.46
N ALA A 3 -41.41 -41.96 -10.83
CA ALA A 3 -40.83 -41.04 -9.86
C ALA A 3 -39.32 -40.97 -10.11
N LEU A 4 -38.91 -40.06 -10.99
CA LEU A 4 -37.51 -39.63 -11.06
C LEU A 4 -37.25 -38.75 -9.83
N THR A 5 -36.54 -39.28 -8.84
CA THR A 5 -35.96 -38.48 -7.76
C THR A 5 -34.58 -37.99 -8.20
N TRP A 6 -34.52 -36.71 -8.52
CA TRP A 6 -33.32 -35.93 -8.86
C TRP A 6 -32.44 -35.67 -7.63
N GLU A 7 -31.65 -36.64 -7.22
CA GLU A 7 -30.71 -36.46 -6.11
C GLU A 7 -29.77 -35.27 -6.38
N ALA A 8 -29.90 -34.22 -5.57
CA ALA A 8 -29.21 -32.96 -5.75
C ALA A 8 -27.72 -33.14 -5.49
N VAL A 9 -26.92 -33.05 -6.55
CA VAL A 9 -25.46 -32.97 -6.46
C VAL A 9 -25.10 -31.72 -5.65
N PRO A 10 -24.32 -31.81 -4.56
CA PRO A 10 -23.91 -30.64 -3.81
C PRO A 10 -22.95 -29.81 -4.68
N HIS A 11 -23.46 -28.70 -5.23
CA HIS A 11 -22.64 -27.69 -5.86
C HIS A 11 -21.70 -27.08 -4.82
N LYS A 12 -20.41 -27.41 -4.93
CA LYS A 12 -19.35 -26.80 -4.16
C LYS A 12 -19.39 -25.29 -4.37
N ALA A 13 -19.69 -24.55 -3.30
CA ALA A 13 -19.79 -23.10 -3.33
C ALA A 13 -18.52 -22.46 -3.93
N PRO A 14 -18.65 -21.39 -4.74
CA PRO A 14 -17.50 -20.76 -5.36
C PRO A 14 -16.58 -20.18 -4.28
N ARG A 15 -15.29 -20.50 -4.39
CA ARG A 15 -14.25 -19.91 -3.54
C ARG A 15 -14.24 -18.40 -3.75
N ARG A 16 -14.58 -17.64 -2.72
CA ARG A 16 -14.50 -16.17 -2.74
C ARG A 16 -13.04 -15.76 -2.87
N THR A 17 -12.70 -15.17 -4.02
CA THR A 17 -11.44 -14.48 -4.25
C THR A 17 -11.33 -13.32 -3.25
N GLY A 18 -10.23 -13.20 -2.52
CA GLY A 18 -10.03 -12.09 -1.58
C GLY A 18 -10.06 -10.74 -2.30
N THR A 19 -10.71 -9.75 -1.69
CA THR A 19 -10.78 -8.37 -2.20
C THR A 19 -9.71 -7.52 -1.51
N ILE A 20 -9.35 -6.36 -2.08
CA ILE A 20 -8.36 -5.43 -1.51
C ILE A 20 -8.66 -5.09 -0.04
N ASP A 21 -9.94 -4.89 0.30
CA ASP A 21 -10.35 -4.58 1.68
C ASP A 21 -10.46 -5.82 2.58
N HIS A 22 -10.41 -7.04 2.03
CA HIS A 22 -10.52 -8.31 2.75
C HIS A 22 -9.57 -9.35 2.13
N PRO A 23 -8.26 -9.25 2.40
CA PRO A 23 -7.28 -10.16 1.83
C PRO A 23 -7.53 -11.59 2.33
N LEU A 24 -7.47 -12.55 1.41
CA LEU A 24 -7.58 -13.97 1.77
C LEU A 24 -6.35 -14.38 2.59
N THR A 25 -6.57 -14.97 3.76
CA THR A 25 -5.49 -15.49 4.60
C THR A 25 -4.69 -16.53 3.84
N HIS A 26 -3.39 -16.28 3.66
CA HIS A 26 -2.48 -17.22 3.03
C HIS A 26 -2.28 -18.44 3.94
N ASP A 27 -2.79 -19.60 3.51
CA ASP A 27 -2.61 -20.88 4.22
C ASP A 27 -1.59 -21.74 3.45
N PRO A 28 -0.31 -21.79 3.90
CA PRO A 28 0.73 -22.52 3.20
C PRO A 28 0.50 -24.05 3.20
N GLN A 29 -0.33 -24.60 4.08
CA GLN A 29 -0.57 -26.04 4.17
C GLN A 29 -1.64 -26.54 3.19
N LYS A 30 -2.44 -25.63 2.61
CA LYS A 30 -3.46 -25.97 1.59
C LYS A 30 -2.98 -25.79 0.16
N GLN A 31 -1.69 -25.53 -0.04
CA GLN A 31 -1.09 -25.57 -1.36
C GLN A 31 -1.05 -27.03 -1.82
N ALA A 32 -1.76 -27.35 -2.90
CA ALA A 32 -1.51 -28.60 -3.59
C ALA A 32 -0.01 -28.61 -3.96
N PRO A 33 0.72 -29.73 -3.74
CA PRO A 33 2.10 -29.83 -4.16
C PRO A 33 2.17 -29.43 -5.64
N MET A 34 2.84 -28.31 -5.94
CA MET A 34 3.15 -28.00 -7.31
C MET A 34 4.01 -29.16 -7.79
N THR A 35 3.53 -29.92 -8.76
CA THR A 35 4.38 -30.81 -9.55
C THR A 35 5.44 -29.91 -10.17
N THR A 36 6.62 -29.86 -9.55
CA THR A 36 7.81 -29.37 -10.21
C THR A 36 8.03 -30.34 -11.36
N SER A 37 7.58 -29.95 -12.56
CA SER A 37 7.84 -30.70 -13.77
C SER A 37 9.35 -30.87 -13.86
N ALA A 38 9.82 -32.11 -13.68
CA ALA A 38 11.21 -32.51 -13.78
C ALA A 38 11.67 -32.54 -15.24
N PHE A 39 11.45 -31.44 -15.96
CA PHE A 39 12.14 -31.10 -17.20
C PHE A 39 13.04 -29.91 -16.91
N GLU A 40 14.01 -30.15 -16.05
CA GLU A 40 15.26 -29.42 -16.08
C GLU A 40 16.05 -30.04 -17.25
N PRO A 41 16.21 -29.38 -18.42
CA PRO A 41 17.27 -29.79 -19.31
C PRO A 41 18.56 -29.39 -18.59
N SER A 42 19.17 -30.36 -17.92
CA SER A 42 20.58 -30.34 -17.56
C SER A 42 21.36 -30.18 -18.87
N ARG A 43 21.50 -28.93 -19.34
CA ARG A 43 22.14 -28.61 -20.60
C ARG A 43 23.63 -28.58 -20.35
N SER A 44 24.21 -29.75 -20.60
CA SER A 44 25.58 -29.99 -21.01
C SER A 44 26.21 -28.80 -21.75
N ALA A 45 27.48 -28.58 -21.42
CA ALA A 45 28.48 -27.73 -22.07
C ALA A 45 28.16 -27.20 -23.48
N THR A 46 28.37 -25.89 -23.64
CA THR A 46 28.56 -25.11 -24.88
C THR A 46 27.48 -25.16 -25.96
N PRO A 47 26.94 -23.98 -26.31
CA PRO A 47 26.63 -23.66 -27.69
C PRO A 47 27.60 -22.59 -28.17
N ASP A 48 28.40 -22.93 -29.18
CA ASP A 48 29.00 -21.94 -30.07
C ASP A 48 27.87 -21.14 -30.72
N PHE A 49 27.46 -20.06 -30.08
CA PHE A 49 26.47 -19.15 -30.66
C PHE A 49 27.16 -18.27 -31.71
N SER A 50 27.29 -18.81 -32.93
CA SER A 50 27.41 -17.99 -34.13
C SER A 50 26.09 -17.22 -34.32
N THR A 51 26.02 -16.01 -33.76
CA THR A 51 24.92 -15.07 -34.04
C THR A 51 25.29 -14.28 -35.30
N ALA A 52 25.30 -14.97 -36.44
CA ALA A 52 25.18 -14.31 -37.74
C ALA A 52 23.72 -13.86 -37.89
N GLY A 53 23.46 -12.56 -37.71
CA GLY A 53 22.22 -11.95 -38.20
C GLY A 53 21.10 -11.69 -37.20
N ALA A 54 21.37 -11.33 -35.95
CA ALA A 54 20.35 -10.68 -35.11
C ALA A 54 20.55 -9.15 -35.15
N PRO A 55 19.71 -8.38 -35.89
CA PRO A 55 19.88 -6.94 -36.01
C PRO A 55 19.50 -6.23 -34.70
N ALA A 56 20.49 -5.59 -34.09
CA ALA A 56 20.45 -4.26 -33.46
C ALA A 56 19.31 -3.85 -32.49
N SER A 57 18.40 -4.72 -32.05
CA SER A 57 17.30 -4.38 -31.12
C SER A 57 17.53 -4.91 -29.70
N ARG A 58 18.78 -4.83 -29.23
CA ARG A 58 19.09 -4.84 -27.78
C ARG A 58 19.58 -3.46 -27.32
N GLN A 59 19.21 -2.43 -28.07
CA GLN A 59 19.61 -1.04 -27.89
C GLN A 59 18.92 -0.31 -26.74
N ASN A 60 18.20 -1.00 -25.84
CA ASN A 60 17.78 -0.38 -24.58
C ASN A 60 18.88 -0.52 -23.52
N ARG A 61 20.10 -0.10 -23.89
CA ARG A 61 21.25 0.11 -23.00
C ARG A 61 21.56 1.61 -22.93
N THR A 62 20.54 2.46 -22.83
CA THR A 62 20.77 3.86 -22.42
C THR A 62 21.17 3.83 -20.95
N ARG A 63 22.47 3.85 -20.71
CA ARG A 63 23.07 4.05 -19.38
C ARG A 63 22.82 5.47 -18.85
N ASP A 64 22.32 6.36 -19.70
CA ASP A 64 21.58 7.56 -19.31
C ASP A 64 20.12 7.14 -19.08
N MET A 65 19.79 6.87 -17.82
CA MET A 65 18.41 6.67 -17.38
C MET A 65 17.55 7.78 -17.97
N GLN A 66 16.48 7.42 -18.70
CA GLN A 66 15.50 8.37 -19.21
C GLN A 66 14.95 9.18 -18.04
N LEU A 67 15.50 10.39 -17.85
CA LEU A 67 15.35 11.18 -16.62
C LEU A 67 14.00 11.91 -16.57
N ILE A 68 13.25 11.92 -17.66
CA ILE A 68 12.03 12.73 -17.81
C ILE A 68 10.88 12.20 -16.93
N PRO A 69 10.56 10.88 -16.90
CA PRO A 69 9.52 10.36 -16.02
C PRO A 69 9.92 10.40 -14.54
N GLU A 70 11.21 10.17 -14.23
CA GLU A 70 11.69 10.15 -12.86
C GLU A 70 11.76 11.56 -12.25
N ALA A 71 12.24 12.55 -13.01
CA ALA A 71 12.29 13.93 -12.55
C ALA A 71 10.87 14.45 -12.25
N LEU A 72 9.89 14.11 -13.09
CA LEU A 72 8.48 14.44 -12.87
C LEU A 72 7.94 13.74 -11.61
N ALA A 73 8.19 12.43 -11.45
CA ALA A 73 7.76 11.70 -10.26
C ALA A 73 8.37 12.28 -8.97
N ARG A 74 9.67 12.64 -8.99
CA ARG A 74 10.35 13.30 -7.87
C ARG A 74 9.76 14.67 -7.58
N ALA A 75 9.43 15.46 -8.60
CA ALA A 75 8.77 16.76 -8.44
C ALA A 75 7.37 16.59 -7.82
N HIS A 76 6.58 15.64 -8.33
CA HIS A 76 5.25 15.34 -7.79
C HIS A 76 5.32 14.90 -6.31
N MET A 77 6.25 14.02 -5.95
CA MET A 77 6.42 13.59 -4.56
C MET A 77 6.93 14.72 -3.65
N ARG A 78 7.76 15.63 -4.16
CA ARG A 78 8.16 16.83 -3.41
C ARG A 78 6.97 17.74 -3.15
N GLU A 79 6.08 17.91 -4.12
CA GLU A 79 4.88 18.73 -3.97
C GLU A 79 3.91 18.12 -2.95
N ARG A 80 3.63 16.81 -3.05
CA ARG A 80 2.79 16.09 -2.06
C ARG A 80 3.35 16.15 -0.64
N ARG A 81 4.68 16.15 -0.48
CA ARG A 81 5.31 16.35 0.84
C ARG A 81 5.10 17.76 1.36
N ARG A 82 5.27 18.78 0.52
CA ARG A 82 5.05 20.20 0.92
C ARG A 82 3.61 20.44 1.35
N GLU A 83 2.65 19.91 0.61
CA GLU A 83 1.22 19.99 0.94
C GLU A 83 0.94 19.35 2.31
N ALA A 84 1.42 18.13 2.54
CA ALA A 84 1.27 17.45 3.83
C ALA A 84 1.94 18.20 4.98
N ASP A 85 3.11 18.82 4.76
CA ASP A 85 3.79 19.61 5.78
C ASP A 85 3.03 20.91 6.10
N ALA A 86 2.42 21.56 5.11
CA ALA A 86 1.57 22.73 5.31
C ALA A 86 0.32 22.38 6.15
N GLU A 87 -0.34 21.26 5.84
CA GLU A 87 -1.47 20.76 6.63
C GLU A 87 -1.06 20.48 8.08
N ARG A 88 0.07 19.80 8.30
CA ARG A 88 0.61 19.53 9.64
C ARG A 88 0.87 20.81 10.42
N GLN A 89 1.43 21.84 9.77
CA GLN A 89 1.66 23.15 10.40
C GLN A 89 0.35 23.82 10.79
N ALA A 90 -0.64 23.84 9.90
CA ALA A 90 -1.96 24.41 10.18
C ALA A 90 -2.62 23.70 11.39
N MET A 91 -2.59 22.38 11.42
CA MET A 91 -3.14 21.59 12.52
C MET A 91 -2.45 21.88 13.86
N ARG A 92 -1.12 22.06 13.86
CA ARG A 92 -0.35 22.45 15.05
C ARG A 92 -0.77 23.83 15.56
N LEU A 93 -0.98 24.80 14.67
CA LEU A 93 -1.43 26.15 15.05
C LEU A 93 -2.84 26.14 15.64
N ILE A 94 -3.77 25.39 15.04
CA ILE A 94 -5.13 25.23 15.56
C ILE A 94 -5.10 24.61 16.96
N ALA A 95 -4.30 23.56 17.16
CA ALA A 95 -4.13 22.91 18.45
C ALA A 95 -3.55 23.88 19.50
N ALA A 96 -2.51 24.64 19.14
CA ALA A 96 -1.91 25.64 20.02
C ALA A 96 -2.93 26.72 20.41
N ARG A 97 -3.72 27.23 19.47
CA ARG A 97 -4.75 28.24 19.76
C ARG A 97 -5.86 27.71 20.66
N ARG A 98 -6.24 26.45 20.49
CA ARG A 98 -7.21 25.77 21.37
C ARG A 98 -6.66 25.65 22.80
N MET A 99 -5.38 25.29 22.95
CA MET A 99 -4.72 25.23 24.25
C MET A 99 -4.64 26.61 24.90
N GLN A 100 -4.31 27.65 24.14
CA GLN A 100 -4.28 29.02 24.63
C GLN A 100 -5.64 29.46 25.21
N ARG A 101 -6.74 29.27 24.47
CA ARG A 101 -8.09 29.58 24.97
C ARG A 101 -8.44 28.81 26.25
N ARG A 102 -7.99 27.56 26.36
CA ARG A 102 -8.19 26.76 27.57
C ARG A 102 -7.40 27.35 28.75
N ALA A 103 -6.14 27.74 28.53
CA ALA A 103 -5.32 28.38 29.54
C ALA A 103 -5.91 29.71 30.02
N GLU A 104 -6.40 30.55 29.10
CA GLU A 104 -7.09 31.81 29.42
C GLU A 104 -8.34 31.59 30.29
N ARG A 105 -9.15 30.57 29.96
CA ARG A 105 -10.33 30.22 30.77
C ARG A 105 -9.95 29.75 32.17
N VAL A 106 -8.92 28.92 32.28
CA VAL A 106 -8.43 28.42 33.58
C VAL A 106 -7.86 29.56 34.41
N SER A 107 -7.07 30.45 33.81
CA SER A 107 -6.48 31.59 34.52
C SER A 107 -7.55 32.57 35.01
N LEU A 108 -8.59 32.83 34.21
CA LEU A 108 -9.72 33.67 34.63
C LEU A 108 -10.49 33.03 35.79
N ARG A 109 -10.74 31.71 35.73
CA ARG A 109 -11.38 30.98 36.83
C ARG A 109 -10.55 31.04 38.11
N ALA A 110 -9.24 30.84 38.01
CA ALA A 110 -8.33 30.94 39.16
C ALA A 110 -8.38 32.35 39.78
N ARG A 111 -8.30 33.40 38.95
CA ARG A 111 -8.40 34.80 39.41
C ARG A 111 -9.73 35.07 40.11
N ARG A 112 -10.85 34.58 39.57
CA ARG A 112 -12.18 34.71 40.20
C ARG A 112 -12.26 33.98 41.53
N ALA A 113 -11.75 32.75 41.60
CA ALA A 113 -11.72 31.99 42.85
C ALA A 113 -10.90 32.70 43.93
N LEU A 114 -9.74 33.25 43.57
CA LEU A 114 -8.93 34.07 44.49
C LEU A 114 -9.66 35.31 44.96
N ALA A 115 -10.31 36.07 44.04
CA ALA A 115 -11.07 37.25 44.42
C ALA A 115 -12.22 36.92 45.38
N MET A 116 -12.96 35.83 45.13
CA MET A 116 -14.01 35.36 46.04
C MET A 116 -13.44 34.91 47.40
N ALA A 117 -12.26 34.30 47.42
CA ALA A 117 -11.60 33.89 48.67
C ALA A 117 -11.09 35.09 49.49
N VAL A 118 -10.82 36.24 48.86
CA VAL A 118 -10.41 37.48 49.54
C VAL A 118 -11.62 38.28 50.04
N MET A 119 -12.78 38.18 49.37
CA MET A 119 -14.00 38.91 49.74
C MET A 119 -14.89 38.19 50.77
N ASN A 120 -14.46 37.03 51.27
CA ASN A 120 -15.07 36.29 52.38
C ASN A 120 -14.19 36.41 53.63
#